data_AF-A0A4P0Y6P0-F1
#
_entry.id   AF-A0A4P0Y6P0-F1
#
_cell.length_a   1.000
_cell.length_b   1.000
_cell.length_c   1.000
_cell.angle_alpha   90.00
_cell.angle_beta   90.00
_cell.angle_gamma   90.00
#
_symmetry.space_group_name_H-M   'P 1'
#
loop_
_entity.id
_entity.type
_entity.pdbx_description
1 polymer ?
#
loop_
_entity_poly.entity_id
_entity_poly.type
_entity_poly.pdbx_seq_one_letter_code
_entity_poly.pdbx_strand_id
1 'polypeptide(L)'
;MPTTRKRCTVSSKPPSGHLPLRDAHITDPRHLDVDVQQLLTPEALQPLADSIDDASASPWGGGKGPGDTVWMGVVDNSGLAVSFIQSIYHEFGSGVVLPDTGIVWQNRGGGLQPRSAASPGAGPLANSHSTPSTLPPARLNDGRVMVYGSMGGDGQPQTQAALFTRYILQGVPLQESISRPRWLLGRTWGQSSRFTEAGGTLCPRLYRAPARAGARRRSAG
;
A
#
# COMPACT_ATOMS: atom_id res chain seq x y z
N MET A 1 37.27 32.71 26.03
CA MET A 1 35.99 31.99 26.12
C MET A 1 35.80 31.17 24.86
N PRO A 2 35.81 29.83 24.89
CA PRO A 2 35.52 29.03 23.71
C PRO A 2 34.01 28.82 23.56
N THR A 3 33.51 29.11 22.36
CA THR A 3 32.11 28.98 21.95
C THR A 3 31.80 27.53 21.58
N THR A 4 31.11 26.82 22.47
CA THR A 4 30.62 25.45 22.21
C THR A 4 29.40 25.51 21.29
N ARG A 5 29.59 25.31 19.97
CA ARG A 5 28.46 25.03 19.06
C ARG A 5 27.87 23.68 19.43
N LYS A 6 26.69 23.67 20.05
CA LYS A 6 25.88 22.47 20.24
C LYS A 6 25.53 21.92 18.85
N ARG A 7 26.10 20.76 18.53
CA ARG A 7 25.75 19.97 17.35
C ARG A 7 24.34 19.43 17.59
N CYS A 8 23.35 20.05 16.95
CA CYS A 8 21.97 19.59 16.98
C CYS A 8 21.92 18.33 16.10
N THR A 9 22.04 17.16 16.71
CA THR A 9 21.74 15.89 16.06
C THR A 9 20.24 15.85 15.81
N VAL A 10 19.83 16.13 14.58
CA VAL A 10 18.49 15.81 14.11
C VAL A 10 18.41 14.28 14.10
N SER A 11 17.86 13.72 15.19
CA SER A 11 17.39 12.35 15.19
C SER A 11 16.26 12.27 14.17
N SER A 12 16.54 11.68 13.01
CA SER A 12 15.54 11.45 11.98
C SER A 12 14.53 10.47 12.55
N LYS A 13 13.39 11.01 13.00
CA LYS A 13 12.22 10.21 13.35
C LYS A 13 11.92 9.28 12.16
N PRO A 14 11.73 7.97 12.37
CA PRO A 14 11.46 7.05 11.27
C PRO A 14 10.24 7.56 10.49
N PRO A 15 10.23 7.40 9.15
CA PRO A 15 9.14 7.89 8.32
C PRO A 15 7.83 7.30 8.82
N SER A 16 6.90 8.16 9.22
CA SER A 16 5.60 7.78 9.80
C SER A 16 4.59 7.32 8.73
N GLY A 17 5.08 6.52 7.78
CA GLY A 17 4.34 5.96 6.65
C GLY A 17 3.74 4.58 6.96
N HIS A 18 2.78 4.17 6.15
CA HIS A 18 2.01 2.93 6.32
C HIS A 18 2.74 1.70 5.84
N LEU A 19 3.69 1.91 4.92
CA LEU A 19 4.52 0.90 4.30
C LEU A 19 5.95 1.44 4.27
N PRO A 20 6.69 1.35 5.39
CA PRO A 20 7.92 2.13 5.61
C PRO A 20 9.01 1.86 4.57
N LEU A 21 9.18 0.61 4.15
CA LEU A 21 10.10 0.27 3.05
C LEU A 21 9.66 0.86 1.72
N ARG A 22 8.37 0.75 1.40
CA ARG A 22 7.80 1.32 0.17
C ARG A 22 7.99 2.84 0.15
N ASP A 23 7.57 3.50 1.23
CA ASP A 23 7.55 4.94 1.34
C ASP A 23 8.98 5.53 1.38
N ALA A 24 9.97 4.75 1.83
CA ALA A 24 11.37 5.14 1.82
C ALA A 24 12.06 4.97 0.45
N HIS A 25 11.73 3.91 -0.30
CA HIS A 25 12.55 3.46 -1.43
C HIS A 25 11.84 3.42 -2.78
N ILE A 26 10.53 3.20 -2.82
CA ILE A 26 9.83 2.99 -4.10
C ILE A 26 9.60 4.34 -4.77
N THR A 27 10.33 4.55 -5.88
CA THR A 27 10.16 5.71 -6.74
C THR A 27 10.29 5.32 -8.23
N ASP A 28 10.37 6.32 -9.12
CA ASP A 28 10.66 6.08 -10.53
C ASP A 28 11.98 5.28 -10.64
N PRO A 29 12.03 4.17 -11.39
CA PRO A 29 13.24 3.36 -11.53
C PRO A 29 14.49 4.15 -11.92
N ARG A 30 14.34 5.26 -12.63
CA ARG A 30 15.44 6.16 -13.02
C ARG A 30 16.03 6.96 -11.86
N HIS A 31 15.36 6.96 -10.72
CA HIS A 31 15.69 7.74 -9.52
C HIS A 31 15.84 6.85 -8.28
N LEU A 32 15.82 5.52 -8.43
CA LEU A 32 16.09 4.60 -7.33
C LEU A 32 17.55 4.75 -6.87
N ASP A 33 17.73 4.81 -5.56
CA ASP A 33 19.03 4.85 -4.88
C ASP A 33 19.37 3.50 -4.22
N VAL A 34 18.49 2.50 -4.35
CA VAL A 34 18.65 1.15 -3.81
C VAL A 34 18.30 0.09 -4.85
N ASP A 35 18.94 -1.07 -4.76
CA ASP A 35 18.48 -2.26 -5.47
C ASP A 35 17.25 -2.83 -4.75
N VAL A 36 16.08 -2.68 -5.37
CA VAL A 36 14.80 -3.14 -4.81
C VAL A 36 14.75 -4.65 -4.59
N GLN A 37 15.56 -5.45 -5.30
CA GLN A 37 15.61 -6.90 -5.08
C GLN A 37 16.30 -7.23 -3.76
N GLN A 38 17.26 -6.43 -3.30
CA GLN A 38 17.91 -6.60 -2.00
C GLN A 38 16.92 -6.41 -0.84
N LEU A 39 15.86 -5.60 -1.03
CA LEU A 39 14.81 -5.41 -0.02
C LEU A 39 13.92 -6.65 0.16
N LEU A 40 14.01 -7.63 -0.75
CA LEU A 40 13.18 -8.84 -0.76
C LEU A 40 13.95 -10.09 -0.32
N THR A 41 15.23 -9.98 0.06
CA THR A 41 16.01 -11.14 0.49
C THR A 41 15.65 -11.56 1.92
N PRO A 42 15.90 -12.83 2.30
CA PRO A 42 15.70 -13.28 3.68
C PRO A 42 16.43 -12.41 4.70
N GLU A 43 17.65 -11.94 4.39
CA GLU A 43 18.46 -11.12 5.29
C GLU A 43 17.83 -9.75 5.56
N ALA A 44 17.16 -9.17 4.57
CA ALA A 44 16.44 -7.92 4.71
C ALA A 44 15.08 -8.08 5.40
N LEU A 45 14.39 -9.20 5.16
CA LEU A 45 13.04 -9.46 5.67
C LEU A 45 13.00 -10.07 7.07
N GLN A 46 13.99 -10.88 7.45
CA GLN A 46 14.03 -11.57 8.73
C GLN A 46 13.99 -10.60 9.93
N PRO A 47 14.79 -9.51 9.97
CA PRO A 47 14.70 -8.54 11.08
C PRO A 47 13.33 -7.86 11.17
N LEU A 48 12.64 -7.67 10.04
CA LEU A 48 11.28 -7.11 10.03
C LEU A 48 10.27 -8.10 10.60
N ALA A 49 10.39 -9.39 10.24
CA ALA A 49 9.58 -10.45 10.81
C ALA A 49 9.82 -10.60 12.33
N ASP A 50 11.08 -10.57 12.76
CA ASP A 50 11.47 -10.68 14.17
C ASP A 50 10.98 -9.48 15.01
N SER A 51 10.71 -8.34 14.37
CA SER A 51 10.17 -7.15 15.04
C SER A 51 8.66 -7.21 15.31
N ILE A 52 7.97 -8.24 14.82
CA ILE A 52 6.53 -8.43 15.03
C ILE A 52 6.27 -8.89 16.46
N ASP A 53 5.58 -8.06 17.23
CA ASP A 53 5.12 -8.38 18.58
C ASP A 53 3.63 -8.75 18.55
N ASP A 54 3.32 -10.04 18.78
CA ASP A 54 1.95 -10.54 18.84
C ASP A 54 1.14 -9.97 20.02
N ALA A 55 1.80 -9.42 21.03
CA ALA A 55 1.18 -8.83 22.22
C ALA A 55 0.95 -7.32 22.08
N SER A 56 1.63 -6.63 21.17
CA SER A 56 1.61 -5.17 21.07
C SER A 56 1.63 -4.65 19.64
N ALA A 57 0.68 -3.77 19.31
CA ALA A 57 0.67 -3.09 18.04
C ALA A 57 1.65 -1.90 18.05
N SER A 58 2.42 -1.77 16.97
CA SER A 58 3.27 -0.59 16.77
C SER A 58 2.43 0.70 16.68
N PRO A 59 2.97 1.86 17.12
CA PRO A 59 2.31 3.14 16.96
C PRO A 59 1.97 3.43 15.50
N TRP A 60 0.72 3.79 15.24
CA TRP A 60 0.26 4.09 13.89
C TRP A 60 0.51 5.55 13.49
N GLY A 61 1.19 5.75 12.35
CA GLY A 61 1.39 7.04 11.70
C GLY A 61 0.10 7.67 11.15
N GLY A 62 0.22 8.89 10.62
CA GLY A 62 -0.90 9.61 10.02
C GLY A 62 -1.35 8.98 8.69
N GLY A 63 -2.51 8.33 8.70
CA GLY A 63 -3.29 7.85 7.53
C GLY A 63 -3.20 8.77 6.31
N LYS A 64 -2.70 8.33 5.14
CA LYS A 64 -2.98 9.02 3.86
C LYS A 64 -4.37 8.65 3.32
N GLY A 65 -4.93 9.56 2.52
CA GLY A 65 -6.35 9.56 2.14
C GLY A 65 -6.72 8.44 1.16
N PRO A 66 -8.02 8.25 0.89
CA PRO A 66 -8.48 7.25 -0.07
C PRO A 66 -8.00 7.59 -1.48
N GLY A 67 -7.81 6.56 -2.31
CA GLY A 67 -7.57 6.70 -3.75
C GLY A 67 -8.52 5.77 -4.50
N ASP A 68 -9.05 6.24 -5.62
CA ASP A 68 -10.04 5.52 -6.42
C ASP A 68 -9.40 4.99 -7.70
N THR A 69 -9.53 3.68 -7.90
CA THR A 69 -8.88 2.94 -9.00
C THR A 69 -9.83 1.86 -9.48
N VAL A 70 -9.90 1.62 -10.78
CA VAL A 70 -10.58 0.44 -11.33
C VAL A 70 -9.54 -0.60 -11.68
N TRP A 71 -9.76 -1.84 -11.24
CA TRP A 71 -8.95 -3.01 -11.62
C TRP A 71 -9.78 -4.00 -12.42
N MET A 72 -9.18 -4.60 -13.44
CA MET A 72 -9.76 -5.64 -14.28
C MET A 72 -8.74 -6.73 -14.56
N GLY A 73 -9.22 -7.97 -14.62
CA GLY A 73 -8.43 -9.14 -14.98
C GLY A 73 -9.10 -9.92 -16.10
N VAL A 74 -8.33 -10.37 -17.08
CA VAL A 74 -8.80 -11.22 -18.18
C VAL A 74 -7.84 -12.39 -18.35
N VAL A 75 -8.41 -13.59 -18.51
CA VAL A 75 -7.68 -14.77 -18.98
C VAL A 75 -8.51 -15.40 -20.10
N ASP A 76 -7.92 -15.57 -21.28
CA ASP A 76 -8.60 -16.21 -22.42
C ASP A 76 -8.28 -17.71 -22.54
N ASN A 77 -8.88 -18.37 -23.53
CA ASN A 77 -8.69 -19.80 -23.76
C ASN A 77 -7.28 -20.18 -24.27
N SER A 78 -6.51 -19.22 -24.76
CA SER A 78 -5.14 -19.41 -25.25
C SER A 78 -4.12 -19.33 -24.11
N GLY A 79 -4.59 -18.95 -22.91
CA GLY A 79 -3.74 -18.71 -21.75
C GLY A 79 -3.18 -17.28 -21.70
N LEU A 80 -3.67 -16.36 -22.55
CA LEU A 80 -3.31 -14.95 -22.45
C LEU A 80 -3.93 -14.36 -21.18
N ALA A 81 -3.07 -13.85 -20.30
CA ALA A 81 -3.45 -13.27 -19.03
C ALA A 81 -3.14 -11.77 -19.01
N VAL A 82 -4.15 -10.95 -18.69
CA VAL A 82 -4.06 -9.49 -18.62
C VAL A 82 -4.51 -9.02 -17.24
N SER A 83 -3.64 -8.32 -16.53
CA SER A 83 -3.99 -7.56 -15.32
C SER A 83 -3.91 -6.07 -15.67
N PHE A 84 -5.04 -5.37 -15.57
CA PHE A 84 -5.15 -3.97 -15.95
C PHE A 84 -5.67 -3.14 -14.78
N ILE A 85 -5.01 -2.01 -14.53
CA ILE A 85 -5.46 -1.03 -13.54
C ILE A 85 -5.34 0.37 -14.11
N GLN A 86 -6.39 1.16 -13.96
CA GLN A 86 -6.43 2.55 -14.39
C GLN A 86 -7.02 3.42 -13.29
N SER A 87 -6.48 4.63 -13.14
CA SER A 87 -6.91 5.57 -12.10
C SER A 87 -6.51 7.00 -12.43
N ILE A 88 -7.44 7.91 -12.19
CA ILE A 88 -7.19 9.36 -12.16
C ILE A 88 -6.75 9.88 -10.77
N TYR A 89 -6.34 8.94 -9.90
CA TYR A 89 -5.90 9.07 -8.51
C TYR A 89 -7.01 9.22 -7.48
N HIS A 90 -7.58 10.42 -7.33
CA HIS A 90 -8.78 10.60 -6.53
C HIS A 90 -10.02 10.55 -7.43
N GLU A 91 -11.21 10.45 -6.84
CA GLU A 91 -12.49 10.10 -7.45
C GLU A 91 -12.75 10.78 -8.81
N PHE A 92 -12.69 12.11 -8.84
CA PHE A 92 -12.84 12.93 -10.06
C PHE A 92 -11.51 13.53 -10.54
N GLY A 93 -10.39 12.91 -10.15
CA GLY A 93 -9.05 13.41 -10.41
C GLY A 93 -8.87 14.82 -9.86
N SER A 94 -8.57 15.77 -10.73
CA SER A 94 -8.43 17.19 -10.37
C SER A 94 -9.76 17.94 -10.29
N GLY A 95 -10.87 17.33 -10.74
CA GLY A 95 -12.14 18.01 -10.98
C GLY A 95 -12.15 18.89 -12.24
N VAL A 96 -11.04 18.92 -13.01
CA VAL A 96 -10.95 19.66 -14.27
C VAL A 96 -11.38 18.75 -15.42
N VAL A 97 -12.41 19.20 -16.15
CA VAL A 97 -12.93 18.52 -17.33
C VAL A 97 -12.65 19.37 -18.57
N LEU A 98 -12.08 18.75 -19.60
CA LEU A 98 -11.90 19.42 -20.88
C LEU A 98 -13.27 19.62 -21.55
N PRO A 99 -13.69 20.86 -21.85
CA PRO A 99 -15.05 21.17 -22.25
C PRO A 99 -15.46 20.49 -23.56
N ASP A 100 -14.54 20.39 -24.52
CA ASP A 100 -14.85 19.86 -25.86
C ASP A 100 -14.84 18.32 -25.92
N THR A 101 -14.19 17.65 -24.97
CA THR A 101 -13.94 16.19 -25.02
C THR A 101 -14.54 15.42 -23.86
N GLY A 102 -14.91 16.10 -22.76
CA GLY A 102 -15.36 15.46 -21.53
C GLY A 102 -14.26 14.72 -20.77
N ILE A 103 -13.00 14.84 -21.17
CA ILE A 103 -11.87 14.16 -20.50
C ILE A 103 -11.61 14.82 -19.15
N VAL A 104 -11.68 14.02 -18.09
CA VAL A 104 -11.33 14.42 -16.72
C VAL A 104 -9.82 14.28 -16.51
N TRP A 105 -9.18 15.35 -16.02
CA TRP A 105 -7.76 15.33 -15.71
C TRP A 105 -7.47 14.62 -14.38
N GLN A 106 -6.40 13.82 -14.37
CA GLN A 106 -5.91 13.17 -13.15
C GLN A 106 -5.25 14.17 -12.19
N ASN A 107 -5.29 13.89 -10.89
CA ASN A 107 -4.56 14.65 -9.87
C ASN A 107 -3.38 13.88 -9.26
N ARG A 108 -2.84 12.87 -9.98
CA ARG A 108 -1.74 12.01 -9.51
C ARG A 108 -0.51 12.78 -9.02
N GLY A 109 -0.27 13.98 -9.56
CA GLY A 109 0.80 14.88 -9.11
C GLY A 109 0.74 15.23 -7.62
N GLY A 110 -0.44 15.14 -6.97
CA GLY A 110 -0.58 15.32 -5.52
C GLY A 110 0.14 14.25 -4.68
N GLY A 111 0.57 13.14 -5.27
CA GLY A 111 1.41 12.12 -4.62
C GLY A 111 2.91 12.42 -4.65
N LEU A 112 3.33 13.50 -5.33
CA LEU A 112 4.73 13.92 -5.38
C LEU A 112 5.09 14.70 -4.12
N GLN A 113 6.32 14.55 -3.64
CA GLN A 113 6.87 15.35 -2.55
C GLN A 113 8.15 16.06 -3.02
N PRO A 114 8.42 17.26 -2.51
CA PRO A 114 9.73 17.89 -2.70
C PRO A 114 10.81 16.99 -2.10
N ARG A 115 11.86 16.68 -2.86
CA ARG A 115 12.99 15.90 -2.31
C ARG A 115 13.82 16.81 -1.39
N SER A 116 14.19 16.32 -0.21
CA SER A 116 15.09 17.04 0.68
C SER A 116 16.50 17.12 0.06
N ALA A 117 17.27 18.16 0.39
CA ALA A 117 18.59 18.44 -0.19
C ALA A 117 19.67 17.34 0.01
N ALA A 118 19.33 16.24 0.68
CA ALA A 118 20.26 15.17 1.07
C ALA A 118 20.44 14.05 0.02
N SER A 119 19.81 14.16 -1.16
CA SER A 119 19.83 13.08 -2.15
C SER A 119 20.14 13.59 -3.56
N PRO A 120 21.42 13.61 -3.97
CA PRO A 120 21.86 14.06 -5.29
C PRO A 120 21.45 13.07 -6.39
N GLY A 121 20.92 13.56 -7.52
CA GLY A 121 20.80 12.77 -8.76
C GLY A 121 19.39 12.56 -9.32
N ALA A 122 18.34 12.91 -8.58
CA ALA A 122 16.95 12.86 -9.08
C ALA A 122 16.40 14.26 -9.33
N GLY A 123 15.53 14.42 -10.32
CA GLY A 123 14.84 15.70 -10.60
C GLY A 123 14.10 16.26 -9.36
N PRO A 124 13.57 17.50 -9.43
CA PRO A 124 13.09 18.24 -8.25
C PRO A 124 11.93 17.60 -7.47
N LEU A 125 11.26 16.58 -8.04
CA LEU A 125 10.11 15.91 -7.46
C LEU A 125 10.39 14.42 -7.31
N ALA A 126 10.39 13.93 -6.08
CA ALA A 126 10.38 12.50 -5.83
C ALA A 126 8.92 12.02 -5.84
N ASN A 127 8.65 11.06 -6.72
CA ASN A 127 7.57 10.12 -6.49
C ASN A 127 7.84 9.52 -5.11
N SER A 128 6.92 9.72 -4.19
CA SER A 128 7.06 9.21 -2.82
C SER A 128 5.85 8.40 -2.38
N HIS A 129 4.75 8.44 -3.14
CA HIS A 129 3.47 7.93 -2.66
C HIS A 129 2.52 7.43 -3.75
N SER A 130 2.98 7.23 -4.99
CA SER A 130 2.13 6.56 -5.97
C SER A 130 2.28 5.06 -5.78
N THR A 131 1.23 4.41 -5.27
CA THR A 131 1.06 2.96 -5.40
C THR A 131 1.42 2.60 -6.84
N PRO A 132 2.32 1.62 -7.10
CA PRO A 132 2.67 1.22 -8.45
C PRO A 132 1.38 1.05 -9.26
N SER A 133 1.26 1.79 -10.36
CA SER A 133 0.05 1.83 -11.19
C SER A 133 -0.15 0.55 -12.00
N THR A 134 0.44 -0.56 -11.55
CA THR A 134 0.39 -1.85 -12.21
C THR A 134 0.48 -2.92 -11.14
N LEU A 135 -0.57 -3.72 -11.06
CA LEU A 135 -0.61 -4.95 -10.28
C LEU A 135 -0.22 -6.08 -11.24
N PRO A 136 1.05 -6.53 -11.27
CA PRO A 136 1.45 -7.57 -12.21
C PRO A 136 0.73 -8.89 -11.87
N PRO A 137 0.37 -9.70 -12.88
CA PRO A 137 -0.11 -11.06 -12.62
C PRO A 137 0.97 -11.87 -11.89
N ALA A 138 0.56 -12.75 -10.97
CA ALA A 138 1.49 -13.64 -10.28
C ALA A 138 1.71 -14.92 -11.09
N ARG A 139 2.97 -15.27 -11.31
CA ARG A 139 3.37 -16.60 -11.77
C ARG A 139 3.78 -17.43 -10.56
N LEU A 140 3.09 -18.55 -10.35
CA LEU A 140 3.31 -19.44 -9.22
C LEU A 140 4.41 -20.45 -9.54
N ASN A 141 4.99 -21.04 -8.50
CA ASN A 141 6.05 -22.05 -8.62
C ASN A 141 5.59 -23.33 -9.33
N ASP A 142 4.28 -23.62 -9.30
CA ASP A 142 3.66 -24.74 -10.02
C ASP A 142 3.34 -24.42 -11.49
N GLY A 143 3.73 -23.24 -11.97
CA GLY A 143 3.53 -22.81 -13.36
C GLY A 143 2.19 -22.14 -13.63
N ARG A 144 1.24 -22.13 -12.67
CA ARG A 144 -0.03 -21.41 -12.84
C ARG A 144 0.21 -19.90 -12.89
N VAL A 145 -0.64 -19.20 -13.64
CA VAL A 145 -0.70 -17.74 -13.67
C VAL A 145 -1.99 -17.29 -13.01
N MET A 146 -1.87 -16.38 -12.05
CA MET A 146 -3.00 -15.79 -11.33
C MET A 146 -3.09 -14.30 -11.67
N VAL A 147 -4.17 -13.92 -12.32
CA VAL A 147 -4.54 -12.52 -12.54
C VAL A 147 -5.39 -12.07 -11.34
N TYR A 148 -4.84 -11.19 -10.52
CA TYR A 148 -5.53 -10.70 -9.33
C TYR A 148 -5.10 -9.28 -9.00
N GLY A 149 -5.99 -8.55 -8.35
CA GLY A 149 -5.75 -7.18 -7.96
C GLY A 149 -6.95 -6.64 -7.19
N SER A 150 -6.86 -5.38 -6.79
CA SER A 150 -7.97 -4.72 -6.12
C SER A 150 -7.99 -3.22 -6.43
N MET A 151 -9.14 -2.61 -6.16
CA MET A 151 -9.30 -1.17 -6.08
C MET A 151 -8.79 -0.65 -4.72
N GLY A 152 -8.67 0.67 -4.57
CA GLY A 152 -8.58 1.30 -3.23
C GLY A 152 -7.20 1.80 -2.79
N GLY A 153 -6.41 2.40 -3.69
CA GLY A 153 -5.17 3.11 -3.37
C GLY A 153 -4.19 2.31 -2.47
N ASP A 154 -3.84 2.86 -1.31
CA ASP A 154 -2.92 2.22 -0.34
C ASP A 154 -3.45 0.91 0.27
N GLY A 155 -4.74 0.60 0.08
CA GLY A 155 -5.32 -0.69 0.44
C GLY A 155 -5.05 -1.82 -0.54
N GLN A 156 -4.59 -1.50 -1.74
CA GLN A 156 -4.27 -2.49 -2.76
C GLN A 156 -3.24 -3.55 -2.31
N PRO A 157 -2.05 -3.18 -1.80
CA PRO A 157 -1.07 -4.17 -1.34
C PRO A 157 -1.60 -5.04 -0.19
N GLN A 158 -2.39 -4.45 0.71
CA GLN A 158 -2.98 -5.16 1.85
C GLN A 158 -4.01 -6.20 1.39
N THR A 159 -4.91 -5.80 0.48
CA THR A 159 -5.94 -6.69 -0.07
C THR A 159 -5.33 -7.83 -0.86
N GLN A 160 -4.32 -7.54 -1.69
CA GLN A 160 -3.61 -8.55 -2.45
C GLN A 160 -2.85 -9.54 -1.58
N ALA A 161 -2.13 -9.06 -0.55
CA ALA A 161 -1.43 -9.93 0.39
C ALA A 161 -2.40 -10.86 1.13
N ALA A 162 -3.56 -10.35 1.54
CA ALA A 162 -4.60 -11.15 2.19
C ALA A 162 -5.17 -12.23 1.25
N LEU A 163 -5.51 -11.87 0.01
CA LEU A 163 -6.03 -12.82 -0.98
C LEU A 163 -5.00 -13.88 -1.35
N PHE A 164 -3.77 -13.47 -1.62
CA PHE A 164 -2.68 -14.38 -1.99
C PHE A 164 -2.38 -15.36 -0.86
N THR A 165 -2.28 -14.88 0.38
CA THR A 165 -2.05 -15.74 1.55
C THR A 165 -3.15 -16.79 1.70
N ARG A 166 -4.43 -16.39 1.57
CA ARG A 166 -5.56 -17.32 1.71
C ARG A 166 -5.57 -18.40 0.63
N TYR A 167 -5.48 -17.98 -0.62
CA TYR A 167 -5.62 -18.90 -1.74
C TYR A 167 -4.38 -19.76 -1.95
N ILE A 168 -3.18 -19.14 -1.94
CA ILE A 168 -1.93 -19.82 -2.26
C ILE A 168 -1.31 -20.50 -1.06
N LEU A 169 -1.20 -19.81 0.08
CA LEU A 169 -0.49 -20.34 1.25
C LEU A 169 -1.38 -21.22 2.14
N GLN A 170 -2.67 -20.89 2.27
CA GLN A 170 -3.62 -21.61 3.14
C GLN A 170 -4.51 -22.60 2.39
N GLY A 171 -4.49 -22.62 1.05
CA GLY A 171 -5.32 -23.51 0.24
C GLY A 171 -6.82 -23.27 0.34
N VAL A 172 -7.25 -22.08 0.77
CA VAL A 172 -8.67 -21.73 0.89
C VAL A 172 -9.26 -21.57 -0.52
N PRO A 173 -10.44 -22.15 -0.83
CA PRO A 173 -11.07 -22.00 -2.14
C PRO A 173 -11.20 -20.53 -2.57
N LEU A 174 -11.05 -20.25 -3.87
CA LEU A 174 -10.92 -18.86 -4.38
C LEU A 174 -12.11 -17.97 -3.99
N GLN A 175 -13.34 -18.44 -4.19
CA GLN A 175 -14.55 -17.68 -3.85
C GLN A 175 -14.61 -17.37 -2.34
N GLU A 176 -14.22 -18.32 -1.49
CA GLU A 176 -14.17 -18.12 -0.05
C GLU A 176 -13.06 -17.13 0.33
N SER A 177 -11.89 -17.23 -0.31
CA SER A 177 -10.77 -16.29 -0.10
C SER A 177 -11.18 -14.84 -0.35
N ILE A 178 -11.99 -14.61 -1.39
CA ILE A 178 -12.57 -13.30 -1.76
C ILE A 178 -13.65 -12.85 -0.76
N SER A 179 -14.54 -13.76 -0.38
CA SER A 179 -15.72 -13.44 0.44
C SER A 179 -15.39 -13.25 1.93
N ARG A 180 -14.25 -13.80 2.39
CA ARG A 180 -13.79 -13.64 3.78
C ARG A 180 -13.51 -12.17 4.13
N PRO A 181 -13.88 -11.70 5.34
CA PRO A 181 -13.69 -10.31 5.74
C PRO A 181 -12.28 -9.78 5.58
N ARG A 182 -12.15 -8.51 5.18
CA ARG A 182 -10.85 -7.85 4.99
C ARG A 182 -10.67 -6.71 5.99
N TRP A 183 -9.41 -6.43 6.27
CA TRP A 183 -8.99 -5.27 7.05
C TRP A 183 -8.29 -4.27 6.16
N LEU A 184 -8.46 -2.99 6.46
CA LEU A 184 -7.64 -1.92 5.93
C LEU A 184 -7.00 -1.17 7.08
N LEU A 185 -5.66 -1.14 7.07
CA LEU A 185 -4.86 -0.29 7.92
C LEU A 185 -4.62 1.02 7.15
N GLY A 186 -5.42 2.05 7.45
CA GLY A 186 -5.49 3.29 6.67
C GLY A 186 -6.89 3.91 6.70
N ARG A 187 -7.11 4.97 5.91
CA ARG A 187 -8.43 5.59 5.74
C ARG A 187 -9.19 4.92 4.59
N THR A 188 -10.43 4.54 4.83
CA THR A 188 -11.41 4.21 3.78
C THR A 188 -12.27 5.42 3.44
N TRP A 189 -12.93 5.34 2.29
CA TRP A 189 -13.89 6.33 1.80
C TRP A 189 -14.86 6.83 2.88
N GLY A 190 -15.07 8.16 2.95
CA GLY A 190 -16.08 8.79 3.81
C GLY A 190 -15.85 8.72 5.33
N GLN A 191 -14.74 8.14 5.80
CA GLN A 191 -14.50 7.93 7.24
C GLN A 191 -13.16 8.51 7.71
N SER A 192 -13.18 9.12 8.90
CA SER A 192 -12.02 9.78 9.54
C SER A 192 -11.15 8.84 10.39
N SER A 193 -11.48 7.54 10.45
CA SER A 193 -10.89 6.58 11.39
C SER A 193 -9.76 5.73 10.79
N ARG A 194 -8.94 5.15 11.67
CA ARG A 194 -7.58 4.64 11.38
C ARG A 194 -7.51 3.11 11.15
N PHE A 195 -8.64 2.42 11.24
CA PHE A 195 -8.79 1.00 10.92
C PHE A 195 -10.22 0.79 10.44
N THR A 196 -10.41 0.22 9.26
CA THR A 196 -11.75 -0.06 8.74
C THR A 196 -11.88 -1.49 8.25
N GLU A 197 -12.98 -2.12 8.62
CA GLU A 197 -13.44 -3.41 8.10
C GLU A 197 -14.08 -3.20 6.73
N ALA A 198 -13.68 -3.98 5.73
CA ALA A 198 -14.28 -3.93 4.40
C ALA A 198 -14.88 -5.31 4.07
N GLY A 199 -16.18 -5.45 4.34
CA GLY A 199 -17.03 -6.59 4.01
C GLY A 199 -17.08 -7.68 5.08
N GLY A 200 -18.28 -7.93 5.63
CA GLY A 200 -18.59 -9.05 6.54
C GLY A 200 -17.96 -8.98 7.93
N THR A 201 -18.57 -9.65 8.91
CA THR A 201 -18.16 -9.62 10.33
C THR A 201 -16.97 -10.54 10.58
N LEU A 202 -15.83 -10.00 11.03
CA LEU A 202 -14.73 -10.81 11.58
C LEU A 202 -15.19 -11.68 12.77
N CYS A 203 -14.60 -12.87 12.93
CA CYS A 203 -14.88 -13.75 14.07
C CYS A 203 -14.70 -12.99 15.41
N PRO A 204 -15.66 -13.08 16.37
CA PRO A 204 -15.62 -12.35 17.64
C PRO A 204 -14.36 -12.57 18.50
N ARG A 205 -13.67 -13.70 18.33
CA ARG A 205 -12.36 -13.96 18.99
C ARG A 205 -11.23 -13.10 18.40
N LEU A 206 -11.18 -12.96 17.07
CA LEU A 206 -10.27 -12.05 16.36
C LEU A 206 -10.64 -10.56 16.59
N TYR A 207 -11.90 -10.28 16.95
CA TYR A 207 -12.33 -8.96 17.39
C TYR A 207 -11.72 -8.54 18.75
N ARG A 208 -11.36 -9.49 19.61
CA ARG A 208 -10.81 -9.19 20.96
C ARG A 208 -9.29 -9.13 21.01
N ALA A 209 -8.56 -9.84 20.14
CA ALA A 209 -7.10 -9.95 20.23
C ALA A 209 -6.35 -8.61 19.98
N PRO A 210 -6.49 -7.91 18.82
CA PRO A 210 -5.85 -6.61 18.60
C PRO A 210 -6.31 -5.47 19.54
N ALA A 211 -7.38 -5.63 20.33
CA ALA A 211 -7.81 -4.62 21.30
C ALA A 211 -6.97 -4.72 22.59
N ARG A 212 -6.46 -5.92 22.90
CA ARG A 212 -5.47 -6.14 23.95
C ARG A 212 -4.08 -5.59 23.57
N ALA A 213 -3.79 -5.51 22.28
CA ALA A 213 -2.53 -5.00 21.72
C ALA A 213 -2.54 -3.48 21.43
N GLY A 214 -3.59 -2.72 21.82
CA GLY A 214 -3.59 -1.25 21.74
C GLY A 214 -4.11 -0.60 20.44
N ALA A 215 -4.65 -1.36 19.47
CA ALA A 215 -5.21 -0.80 18.24
C ALA A 215 -6.65 -0.24 18.41
N ARG A 216 -6.93 0.98 17.92
CA ARG A 216 -8.28 1.62 17.94
C ARG A 216 -9.13 1.17 16.73
N ARG A 217 -10.41 0.83 16.95
CA ARG A 217 -11.29 0.12 15.97
C ARG A 217 -12.62 0.84 15.65
N ARG A 218 -13.23 0.53 14.49
CA ARG A 218 -14.68 0.67 14.20
C ARG A 218 -15.11 -0.27 13.04
N SER A 219 -16.33 -0.80 13.10
CA SER A 219 -16.96 -1.57 12.00
C SER A 219 -17.48 -0.64 10.91
N ALA A 220 -17.39 -1.04 9.64
CA ALA A 220 -18.14 -0.39 8.58
C ALA A 220 -19.61 -0.82 8.70
N GLY A 221 -20.48 0.14 8.97
CA GLY A 221 -21.94 -0.05 8.95
C GLY A 221 -22.49 0.09 7.55
#